data_AF-A0A2V9SUN8-F1
#
_entry.id   AF-A0A2V9SUN8-F1
#
_cell.length_a   1.000
_cell.length_b   1.000
_cell.length_c   1.000
_cell.angle_alpha   90.00
_cell.angle_beta   90.00
_cell.angle_gamma   90.00
#
_symmetry.space_group_name_H-M   'P 1'
#
loop_
_entity.id
_entity.type
_entity.pdbx_description
1 polymer ?
#
loop_
_entity_poly.entity_id
_entity_poly.type
_entity_poly.pdbx_seq_one_letter_code
_entity_poly.pdbx_strand_id
1 'polypeptide(L)'
;MPGCRGDLRLRDVAVENPETARIYISEDTKNKYRVREVPLNPDALVAAKALLDMARSRGATQPDHFMVPFRIGKSTYDPTRHGLWPKTAWTEMCTAAGIKQLRPYDLRHHGLTKLAEKNPEQVVLKIAGHVSPQMLRRIYRHVRLDALRDAVDSISSVNRAHPQSKKTVPQGDTPEQTLFRVAQMAAQLGISADKALQLLVEYERQQALNRGGGKTK
;
A
#
# COMPACT_ATOMS: atom_id res chain seq x y z
N MET A 1 -17.59 -4.31 15.01
CA MET A 1 -18.12 -4.86 13.73
C MET A 1 -19.54 -4.34 13.58
N PRO A 2 -20.18 -4.21 12.39
CA PRO A 2 -19.87 -4.75 11.05
C PRO A 2 -20.25 -3.73 9.92
N GLY A 3 -20.36 -4.13 8.65
CA GLY A 3 -21.03 -3.31 7.62
C GLY A 3 -20.49 -3.59 6.21
N CYS A 4 -19.43 -2.92 5.81
CA CYS A 4 -19.12 -2.79 4.37
C CYS A 4 -18.68 -4.05 3.60
N ARG A 5 -18.59 -5.26 4.18
CA ARG A 5 -18.05 -6.45 3.46
C ARG A 5 -19.05 -7.54 3.11
N GLY A 6 -20.18 -7.61 3.79
CA GLY A 6 -21.26 -8.54 3.44
C GLY A 6 -22.32 -7.88 2.56
N ASP A 7 -22.49 -6.57 2.70
CA ASP A 7 -23.73 -5.90 2.33
C ASP A 7 -23.74 -5.40 0.87
N LEU A 8 -22.68 -5.66 0.11
CA LEU A 8 -22.60 -5.31 -1.31
C LEU A 8 -23.62 -6.11 -2.11
N ARG A 9 -24.47 -5.40 -2.86
CA ARG A 9 -25.44 -5.99 -3.76
C ARG A 9 -24.90 -6.02 -5.19
N LEU A 10 -25.52 -6.81 -6.06
CA LEU A 10 -25.11 -6.88 -7.47
C LEU A 10 -25.19 -5.52 -8.17
N ARG A 11 -26.20 -4.70 -7.84
CA ARG A 11 -26.36 -3.34 -8.38
C ARG A 11 -25.24 -2.36 -7.99
N ASP A 12 -24.50 -2.69 -6.94
CA ASP A 12 -23.47 -1.81 -6.38
C ASP A 12 -22.12 -1.97 -7.11
N VAL A 13 -22.02 -2.92 -8.06
CA VAL A 13 -20.76 -3.27 -8.71
C VAL A 13 -20.88 -3.10 -10.22
N ALA A 14 -20.18 -2.10 -10.78
CA ALA A 14 -20.10 -1.87 -12.21
C ALA A 14 -18.76 -2.40 -12.76
N VAL A 15 -18.80 -3.40 -13.63
CA VAL A 15 -17.61 -4.11 -14.16
C VAL A 15 -17.61 -4.26 -15.69
N GLU A 16 -18.61 -3.69 -16.36
CA GLU A 16 -18.87 -3.86 -17.79
C GLU A 16 -17.73 -3.25 -18.62
N ASN A 17 -17.39 -2.00 -18.32
CA ASN A 17 -16.28 -1.29 -18.96
C ASN A 17 -15.12 -1.10 -17.97
N PRO A 18 -13.91 -1.63 -18.27
CA PRO A 18 -12.73 -1.50 -17.43
C PRO A 18 -12.34 -0.06 -17.06
N GLU A 19 -12.52 0.90 -17.97
CA GLU A 19 -12.15 2.31 -17.73
C GLU A 19 -13.07 3.00 -16.71
N THR A 20 -14.31 2.50 -16.63
CA THR A 20 -15.35 3.06 -15.77
C THR A 20 -15.70 2.13 -14.60
N ALA A 21 -14.95 1.04 -14.40
CA ALA A 21 -15.27 0.02 -13.41
C ALA A 21 -15.16 0.57 -12.00
N ARG A 22 -16.22 0.37 -11.19
CA ARG A 22 -16.30 0.92 -9.84
C ARG A 22 -17.25 0.13 -8.95
N ILE A 23 -17.04 0.27 -7.64
CA ILE A 23 -17.97 -0.20 -6.61
C ILE A 23 -18.59 1.00 -5.92
N TYR A 24 -19.91 1.02 -5.85
CA TYR A 24 -20.71 1.94 -5.07
C TYR A 24 -20.87 1.38 -3.65
N ILE A 25 -20.51 2.16 -2.65
CA ILE A 25 -20.67 1.75 -1.25
C ILE A 25 -21.77 2.60 -0.66
N SER A 26 -23.01 2.09 -0.64
CA SER A 26 -24.14 2.70 0.06
C SER A 26 -24.40 1.94 1.36
N GLU A 27 -24.26 2.58 2.52
CA GLU A 27 -24.78 2.01 3.78
C GLU A 27 -26.21 2.47 3.99
N ASP A 28 -27.10 1.53 4.30
CA ASP A 28 -28.48 1.79 4.68
C ASP A 28 -28.51 2.66 5.97
N THR A 29 -28.92 3.91 5.79
CA THR A 29 -29.73 4.73 6.73
C THR A 29 -29.19 5.26 8.07
N LYS A 30 -27.88 5.55 8.23
CA LYS A 30 -27.47 6.46 9.34
C LYS A 30 -26.53 7.60 8.98
N ASN A 31 -25.84 7.58 7.85
CA ASN A 31 -24.86 8.63 7.58
C ASN A 31 -24.58 8.83 6.08
N LYS A 32 -25.17 9.89 5.50
CA LYS A 32 -25.04 10.27 4.08
C LYS A 32 -23.59 10.47 3.62
N TYR A 33 -22.67 10.78 4.53
CA TYR A 33 -21.25 10.98 4.23
C TYR A 33 -20.48 9.67 3.97
N ARG A 34 -21.15 8.51 4.02
CA ARG A 34 -20.54 7.19 3.83
C ARG A 34 -20.65 6.66 2.41
N VAL A 35 -21.54 7.27 1.62
CA VAL A 35 -21.72 6.95 0.20
C VAL A 35 -20.47 7.35 -0.55
N ARG A 36 -19.84 6.39 -1.23
CA ARG A 36 -18.65 6.65 -2.03
C ARG A 36 -18.53 5.69 -3.20
N GLU A 37 -17.88 6.18 -4.24
CA GLU A 37 -17.47 5.40 -5.40
C GLU A 37 -16.00 5.05 -5.26
N VAL A 38 -15.68 3.76 -5.43
CA VAL A 38 -14.31 3.27 -5.43
C VAL A 38 -14.01 2.70 -6.83
N PRO A 39 -13.18 3.39 -7.63
CA PRO A 39 -12.71 2.85 -8.91
C PRO A 39 -11.93 1.56 -8.70
N LEU A 40 -12.07 0.62 -9.64
CA LEU A 40 -11.37 -0.65 -9.61
C LEU A 40 -10.10 -0.59 -10.46
N ASN A 41 -8.99 -1.02 -9.88
CA ASN A 41 -7.79 -1.31 -10.68
C ASN A 41 -7.97 -2.66 -11.41
N PRO A 42 -7.07 -3.03 -12.35
CA PRO A 42 -7.19 -4.27 -13.10
C PRO A 42 -7.35 -5.52 -12.23
N ASP A 43 -6.56 -5.64 -11.16
CA ASP A 43 -6.61 -6.79 -10.26
C ASP A 43 -7.95 -6.88 -9.51
N ALA A 44 -8.45 -5.75 -9.01
CA ALA A 44 -9.73 -5.70 -8.32
C ALA A 44 -10.91 -5.93 -9.28
N LEU A 45 -10.78 -5.53 -10.55
CA LEU A 45 -11.78 -5.81 -11.58
C LEU A 45 -11.90 -7.31 -11.85
N VAL A 46 -10.77 -8.01 -11.96
CA VAL A 46 -10.76 -9.48 -12.12
C VAL A 46 -11.40 -10.15 -10.92
N ALA A 47 -11.03 -9.73 -9.70
CA ALA A 47 -11.61 -10.27 -8.48
C ALA A 47 -13.12 -9.99 -8.37
N ALA A 48 -13.58 -8.80 -8.74
CA ALA A 48 -14.99 -8.43 -8.74
C ALA A 48 -15.80 -9.28 -9.73
N LYS A 49 -15.29 -9.48 -10.95
CA LYS A 49 -15.92 -10.35 -11.95
C LYS A 49 -16.05 -11.79 -11.46
N ALA A 50 -14.97 -12.35 -10.92
CA ALA A 50 -14.98 -13.70 -10.36
C ALA A 50 -15.99 -13.86 -9.22
N LEU A 51 -16.12 -12.84 -8.36
CA LEU A 51 -17.13 -12.83 -7.30
C LEU A 51 -18.56 -12.73 -7.83
N LEU A 52 -18.81 -11.95 -8.88
CA LEU A 52 -20.12 -11.85 -9.53
C LEU A 52 -20.53 -13.18 -10.18
N ASP A 53 -19.61 -13.84 -10.89
CA ASP A 53 -19.87 -15.15 -11.50
C ASP A 53 -20.13 -16.23 -10.44
N MET A 54 -19.37 -16.18 -9.34
CA MET A 54 -19.62 -16.99 -8.16
C MET A 54 -21.01 -16.71 -7.55
N ALA A 55 -21.42 -15.45 -7.43
CA ALA A 55 -22.73 -15.09 -6.89
C ALA A 55 -23.86 -15.63 -7.78
N ARG A 56 -23.73 -15.48 -9.10
CA ARG A 56 -24.69 -15.97 -10.09
C ARG A 56 -24.84 -17.49 -10.06
N SER A 57 -23.73 -18.22 -10.00
CA SER A 57 -23.75 -19.69 -9.87
C SER A 57 -24.38 -20.18 -8.55
N ARG A 58 -24.52 -19.28 -7.56
CA ARG A 58 -25.20 -19.53 -6.27
C ARG A 58 -26.63 -18.98 -6.23
N GLY A 59 -27.19 -18.56 -7.37
CA GLY A 59 -28.59 -18.10 -7.48
C GLY A 59 -28.79 -16.59 -7.29
N ALA A 60 -27.74 -15.79 -7.13
CA ALA A 60 -27.86 -14.34 -7.08
C ALA A 60 -28.01 -13.77 -8.51
N THR A 61 -29.25 -13.52 -8.94
CA THR A 61 -29.54 -12.95 -10.27
C THR A 61 -30.15 -11.54 -10.24
N GLN A 62 -30.86 -11.18 -9.16
CA GLN A 62 -31.53 -9.89 -9.05
C GLN A 62 -30.57 -8.78 -8.60
N PRO A 63 -30.78 -7.52 -9.02
CA PRO A 63 -29.90 -6.40 -8.64
C PRO A 63 -29.76 -6.20 -7.13
N ASP A 64 -30.81 -6.52 -6.36
CA ASP A 64 -30.85 -6.41 -4.90
C ASP A 64 -30.23 -7.60 -4.16
N HIS A 65 -29.87 -8.67 -4.86
CA HIS A 65 -29.21 -9.80 -4.24
C HIS A 65 -27.78 -9.46 -3.80
N PHE A 66 -27.33 -10.09 -2.73
CA PHE A 66 -25.98 -9.89 -2.21
C PHE A 66 -24.94 -10.56 -3.11
N MET A 67 -23.83 -9.85 -3.35
CA MET A 67 -22.66 -10.34 -4.09
C MET A 67 -22.00 -11.53 -3.39
N VAL A 68 -22.13 -11.62 -2.07
CA VAL A 68 -21.74 -12.79 -1.30
C VAL A 68 -22.99 -13.35 -0.62
N PRO A 69 -23.70 -14.33 -1.23
CA PRO A 69 -24.90 -14.94 -0.66
C PRO A 69 -24.64 -15.68 0.65
N PHE A 70 -25.62 -15.69 1.55
CA PHE A 70 -25.58 -16.48 2.78
C PHE A 70 -25.69 -17.97 2.47
N ARG A 71 -24.82 -18.78 3.07
CA ARG A 71 -24.87 -20.23 2.90
C ARG A 71 -25.81 -20.84 3.95
N ILE A 72 -26.92 -21.42 3.50
CA ILE A 72 -27.86 -22.14 4.38
C ILE A 72 -27.37 -23.58 4.63
N GLY A 73 -26.86 -24.24 3.59
CA GLY A 73 -26.53 -25.65 3.63
C GLY A 73 -25.44 -26.06 2.64
N LYS A 74 -25.33 -27.37 2.39
CA LYS A 74 -24.40 -27.88 1.38
C LYS A 74 -24.91 -27.48 0.00
N SER A 75 -24.15 -26.60 -0.67
CA SER A 75 -24.51 -26.05 -1.99
C SER A 75 -25.83 -25.25 -2.06
N THR A 76 -26.46 -24.99 -0.92
CA THR A 76 -27.68 -24.18 -0.82
C THR A 76 -27.34 -22.79 -0.29
N TYR A 77 -27.74 -21.77 -1.03
CA TYR A 77 -27.47 -20.37 -0.72
C TYR A 77 -28.75 -19.54 -0.74
N ASP A 78 -28.81 -18.53 0.11
CA ASP A 78 -29.83 -17.50 0.14
C ASP A 78 -29.23 -16.19 -0.37
N PRO A 79 -29.58 -15.75 -1.58
CA PRO A 79 -29.06 -14.51 -2.16
C PRO A 79 -29.71 -13.25 -1.56
N THR A 80 -30.79 -13.39 -0.78
CA THR A 80 -31.49 -12.28 -0.11
C THR A 80 -30.90 -11.95 1.25
N ARG A 81 -29.92 -12.75 1.71
CA ARG A 81 -29.21 -12.55 2.97
C ARG A 81 -27.72 -12.45 2.70
N HIS A 82 -27.08 -11.48 3.34
CA HIS A 82 -25.64 -11.30 3.18
C HIS A 82 -24.87 -12.47 3.82
N GLY A 83 -23.80 -12.87 3.16
CA GLY A 83 -22.88 -13.88 3.66
C GLY A 83 -22.13 -13.42 4.90
N LEU A 84 -21.61 -14.41 5.63
CA LEU A 84 -20.70 -14.17 6.74
C LEU A 84 -19.26 -14.03 6.23
N TRP A 85 -18.45 -13.30 6.99
CA TRP A 85 -17.02 -13.20 6.75
C TRP A 85 -16.37 -14.60 6.78
N PRO A 86 -15.64 -15.02 5.74
CA PRO A 86 -15.07 -16.37 5.64
C PRO A 86 -13.80 -16.49 6.49
N LYS A 87 -13.96 -16.48 7.83
CA LYS A 87 -12.85 -16.55 8.81
C LYS A 87 -11.91 -17.73 8.54
N THR A 88 -12.48 -18.90 8.30
CA THR A 88 -11.71 -20.14 8.09
C THR A 88 -10.85 -20.04 6.83
N ALA A 89 -11.45 -19.72 5.68
CA ALA A 89 -10.71 -19.57 4.43
C ALA A 89 -9.62 -18.47 4.51
N TRP A 90 -9.91 -17.37 5.22
CA TRP A 90 -8.90 -16.33 5.48
C TRP A 90 -7.71 -16.86 6.29
N THR A 91 -7.98 -17.59 7.38
CA THR A 91 -6.94 -18.19 8.23
C THR A 91 -6.13 -19.22 7.46
N GLU A 92 -6.78 -20.11 6.71
CA GLU A 92 -6.12 -21.12 5.87
C GLU A 92 -5.20 -20.49 4.83
N MET A 93 -5.69 -19.45 4.13
CA MET A 93 -4.89 -18.68 3.17
C MET A 93 -3.67 -18.02 3.84
N CYS A 94 -3.85 -17.40 5.01
CA CYS A 94 -2.73 -16.78 5.74
C CYS A 94 -1.70 -17.82 6.19
N THR A 95 -2.16 -18.98 6.69
CA THR A 95 -1.29 -20.09 7.08
C THR A 95 -0.50 -20.64 5.90
N ALA A 96 -1.17 -20.85 4.76
CA ALA A 96 -0.51 -21.32 3.53
C ALA A 96 0.52 -20.32 3.01
N ALA A 97 0.28 -19.01 3.17
CA ALA A 97 1.22 -17.95 2.84
C ALA A 97 2.33 -17.74 3.89
N GLY A 98 2.33 -18.48 5.02
CA GLY A 98 3.28 -18.31 6.11
C GLY A 98 3.11 -17.00 6.91
N ILE A 99 1.97 -16.32 6.76
CA ILE A 99 1.70 -15.02 7.39
C ILE A 99 1.06 -15.23 8.76
N LYS A 100 1.81 -14.90 9.81
CA LYS A 100 1.30 -14.95 11.19
C LYS A 100 0.58 -13.64 11.52
N GLN A 101 -0.67 -13.74 11.97
CA GLN A 101 -1.46 -12.65 12.56
C GLN A 101 -1.84 -11.47 11.62
N LEU A 102 -2.34 -11.76 10.41
CA LEU A 102 -2.89 -10.72 9.53
C LEU A 102 -4.39 -10.53 9.78
N ARG A 103 -4.79 -9.38 10.33
CA ARG A 103 -6.22 -9.05 10.45
C ARG A 103 -6.69 -8.37 9.17
N PRO A 104 -7.94 -8.58 8.75
CA PRO A 104 -8.47 -7.92 7.56
C PRO A 104 -8.49 -6.40 7.63
N TYR A 105 -8.46 -5.82 8.84
CA TYR A 105 -8.37 -4.36 9.01
C TYR A 105 -6.98 -3.82 8.67
N ASP A 106 -5.94 -4.65 8.84
CA ASP A 106 -4.56 -4.30 8.52
C ASP A 106 -4.38 -4.13 7.00
N LEU A 107 -5.11 -4.91 6.17
CA LEU A 107 -5.14 -4.72 4.71
C LEU A 107 -5.65 -3.34 4.30
N ARG A 108 -6.70 -2.86 4.97
CA ARG A 108 -7.24 -1.53 4.71
C ARG A 108 -6.24 -0.45 5.09
N HIS A 109 -5.59 -0.59 6.25
CA HIS A 109 -4.54 0.33 6.65
C HIS A 109 -3.39 0.35 5.65
N HIS A 110 -2.90 -0.83 5.25
CA HIS A 110 -1.83 -0.96 4.28
C HIS A 110 -2.19 -0.31 2.95
N GLY A 111 -3.37 -0.59 2.42
CA GLY A 111 -3.85 0.02 1.16
C GLY A 111 -3.93 1.55 1.25
N LEU A 112 -4.44 2.10 2.36
CA LEU A 112 -4.49 3.56 2.56
C LEU A 112 -3.09 4.18 2.70
N THR A 113 -2.15 3.51 3.39
CA THR A 113 -0.75 3.96 3.44
C THR A 113 -0.15 4.01 2.05
N LYS A 114 -0.30 2.94 1.25
CA LYS A 114 0.21 2.86 -0.12
C LYS A 114 -0.41 3.89 -1.05
N LEU A 115 -1.68 4.20 -0.87
CA LEU A 115 -2.31 5.31 -1.58
C LEU A 115 -1.72 6.66 -1.15
N ALA A 116 -1.52 6.88 0.14
CA ALA A 116 -0.95 8.12 0.69
C ALA A 116 0.53 8.35 0.32
N GLU A 117 1.29 7.28 0.02
CA GLU A 117 2.66 7.38 -0.52
C GLU A 117 2.72 8.03 -1.90
N LYS A 118 1.66 7.93 -2.71
CA LYS A 118 1.68 8.33 -4.13
C LYS A 118 0.64 9.36 -4.52
N ASN A 119 -0.32 9.66 -3.65
CA ASN A 119 -1.49 10.47 -4.00
C ASN A 119 -1.73 11.58 -2.98
N PRO A 120 -2.33 12.71 -3.42
CA PRO A 120 -2.69 13.79 -2.52
C PRO A 120 -3.76 13.36 -1.51
N GLU A 121 -3.77 14.01 -0.34
CA GLU A 121 -4.63 13.69 0.81
C GLU A 121 -6.12 13.64 0.42
N GLN A 122 -6.57 14.52 -0.48
CA GLN A 122 -7.96 14.58 -0.94
C GLN A 122 -8.40 13.28 -1.67
N VAL A 123 -7.52 12.69 -2.48
CA VAL A 123 -7.81 11.43 -3.19
C VAL A 123 -7.95 10.28 -2.19
N VAL A 124 -7.03 10.22 -1.23
CA VAL A 124 -7.04 9.18 -0.18
C VAL A 124 -8.29 9.31 0.69
N LEU A 125 -8.69 10.53 1.06
CA LEU A 125 -9.90 10.80 1.83
C LEU A 125 -11.17 10.30 1.11
N LYS A 126 -11.28 10.59 -0.20
CA LYS A 126 -12.43 10.17 -1.01
C LYS A 126 -12.60 8.65 -1.04
N ILE A 127 -11.49 7.90 -1.11
CA ILE A 127 -11.50 6.42 -1.12
C ILE A 127 -11.73 5.86 0.30
N ALA A 128 -11.14 6.49 1.32
CA ALA A 128 -11.21 6.02 2.69
C ALA A 128 -12.61 6.20 3.31
N GLY A 129 -13.35 7.26 3.00
CA GLY A 129 -14.73 7.48 3.46
C GLY A 129 -14.93 7.77 4.95
N HIS A 130 -14.10 7.29 5.89
CA HIS A 130 -14.26 7.49 7.35
C HIS A 130 -12.96 7.87 8.07
N VAL A 131 -12.03 8.51 7.37
CA VAL A 131 -10.81 8.98 8.03
C VAL A 131 -10.90 10.48 8.16
N SER A 132 -10.87 10.99 9.40
CA SER A 132 -10.75 12.43 9.58
C SER A 132 -9.43 12.89 8.96
N PRO A 133 -9.39 14.04 8.28
CA PRO A 133 -8.15 14.58 7.74
C PRO A 133 -7.05 14.65 8.81
N GLN A 134 -7.42 14.98 10.04
CA GLN A 134 -6.52 15.03 11.19
C GLN A 134 -5.91 13.66 11.56
N MET A 135 -6.67 12.57 11.44
CA MET A 135 -6.16 11.21 11.66
C MET A 135 -5.21 10.78 10.54
N LEU A 136 -5.53 11.05 9.27
CA LEU A 136 -4.60 10.82 8.14
C LEU A 136 -3.30 11.59 8.33
N ARG A 137 -3.38 12.87 8.72
CA ARG A 137 -2.21 13.73 8.97
C ARG A 137 -1.32 13.19 10.07
N ARG A 138 -1.89 12.62 11.13
CA ARG A 138 -1.15 12.07 12.27
C ARG A 138 -0.48 10.73 11.93
N ILE A 139 -1.19 9.82 11.27
CA ILE A 139 -0.69 8.47 10.98
C ILE A 139 0.31 8.47 9.82
N TYR A 140 0.09 9.31 8.81
CA TYR A 140 0.88 9.33 7.56
C TYR A 140 1.82 10.54 7.47
N ARG A 141 2.16 11.18 8.60
CA ARG A 141 3.04 12.36 8.64
C ARG A 141 4.40 12.14 7.97
N HIS A 142 4.98 10.96 8.19
CA HIS A 142 6.36 10.65 7.80
C HIS A 142 6.54 10.45 6.30
N VAL A 143 5.51 9.95 5.60
CA VAL A 143 5.51 9.75 4.14
C VAL A 143 5.58 11.07 3.36
N ARG A 144 5.29 12.20 4.01
CA ARG A 144 5.03 13.48 3.34
C ARG A 144 6.26 14.31 3.07
N LEU A 145 7.36 14.14 3.80
CA LEU A 145 8.51 15.04 3.65
C LEU A 145 9.19 14.88 2.29
N ASP A 146 9.31 13.65 1.78
CA ASP A 146 9.90 13.41 0.47
C ASP A 146 8.94 13.84 -0.65
N ALA A 147 7.65 13.53 -0.53
CA ALA A 147 6.63 14.01 -1.47
C ALA A 147 6.49 15.54 -1.48
N LEU A 148 6.67 16.21 -0.34
CA LEU A 148 6.69 17.68 -0.26
C LEU A 148 7.93 18.27 -0.92
N ARG A 149 9.10 17.64 -0.77
CA ARG A 149 10.32 18.04 -1.49
C ARG A 149 10.13 17.92 -2.99
N ASP A 150 9.68 16.76 -3.46
CA ASP A 150 9.43 16.53 -4.89
C ASP A 150 8.41 17.53 -5.46
N ALA A 151 7.34 17.84 -4.70
CA ALA A 151 6.34 18.81 -5.11
C ALA A 151 6.90 20.24 -5.17
N VAL A 152 7.70 20.66 -4.18
CA VAL A 152 8.35 21.98 -4.19
C VAL A 152 9.38 22.06 -5.33
N ASP A 153 10.15 21.00 -5.56
CA ASP A 153 11.13 20.92 -6.64
C ASP A 153 10.45 20.99 -8.02
N SER A 154 9.26 20.39 -8.17
CA SER A 154 8.48 20.44 -9.42
C SER A 154 7.97 21.84 -9.80
N ILE A 155 7.87 22.75 -8.83
CA ILE A 155 7.47 24.15 -9.06
C ILE A 155 8.66 24.97 -9.59
N SER A 156 9.90 24.48 -9.42
CA SER A 156 11.06 25.19 -9.95
C SER A 156 11.02 25.18 -11.48
N SER A 157 10.95 26.37 -12.08
CA SER A 157 10.91 26.61 -13.54
C SER A 157 12.21 26.23 -14.26
N VAL A 158 13.18 25.67 -13.53
CA VAL A 158 14.43 25.21 -14.11
C VAL A 158 14.18 23.81 -14.65
N ASN A 159 14.04 23.73 -15.97
CA ASN A 159 14.04 22.50 -16.76
C ASN A 159 15.40 21.79 -16.64
N ARG A 160 15.77 21.35 -15.44
CA ARG A 160 16.83 20.37 -15.22
C ARG A 160 16.15 19.03 -15.22
N ALA A 161 16.07 18.43 -16.42
CA ALA A 161 15.78 17.01 -16.59
C ALA A 161 16.62 16.23 -15.57
N HIS A 162 15.97 15.80 -14.49
CA HIS A 162 16.63 14.97 -13.49
C HIS A 162 16.40 13.51 -13.89
N PRO A 163 17.48 12.73 -14.11
CA PRO A 163 17.35 11.33 -14.40
C PRO A 163 16.61 10.66 -13.22
N GLN A 164 15.55 9.93 -13.55
CA GLN A 164 14.81 9.09 -12.62
C GLN A 164 15.80 8.33 -11.73
N SER A 165 15.74 8.56 -10.42
CA SER A 165 16.45 7.76 -9.43
C SER A 165 15.88 6.34 -9.46
N LYS A 166 16.38 5.53 -10.40
CA LYS A 166 16.44 4.09 -10.22
C LYS A 166 17.33 3.90 -9.00
N LYS A 167 16.82 3.24 -7.95
CA LYS A 167 17.67 2.67 -6.91
C LYS A 167 18.61 1.67 -7.58
N THR A 168 19.77 2.12 -8.05
CA THR A 168 20.91 1.26 -8.30
C THR A 168 21.40 0.80 -6.94
N VAL A 169 21.17 -0.47 -6.65
CA VAL A 169 21.97 -1.21 -5.67
C VAL A 169 23.44 -0.91 -5.99
N PRO A 170 24.26 -0.40 -5.06
CA PRO A 170 25.64 -0.07 -5.39
C PRO A 170 26.38 -1.37 -5.70
N GLN A 171 26.67 -1.58 -6.98
CA GLN A 171 27.69 -2.51 -7.46
C GLN A 171 28.99 -2.04 -6.81
N GLY A 172 29.66 -2.91 -6.04
CA GLY A 172 30.87 -2.53 -5.30
C GLY A 172 31.89 -1.86 -6.21
N ASP A 173 32.27 -0.63 -5.90
CA ASP A 173 33.35 0.08 -6.57
C ASP A 173 34.62 -0.78 -6.50
N THR A 174 35.43 -0.80 -7.57
CA THR A 174 36.76 -1.42 -7.45
C THR A 174 37.61 -0.64 -6.44
N PRO A 175 38.62 -1.27 -5.79
CA PRO A 175 39.46 -0.60 -4.80
C PRO A 175 40.09 0.70 -5.34
N GLU A 176 40.47 0.72 -6.61
CA GLU A 176 41.04 1.89 -7.29
C GLU A 176 40.04 3.04 -7.44
N GLN A 177 38.77 2.75 -7.74
CA GLN A 177 37.71 3.75 -7.84
C GLN A 177 37.36 4.34 -6.47
N THR A 178 37.43 3.52 -5.42
CA THR A 178 37.21 3.96 -4.04
C THR A 178 38.31 4.93 -3.61
N LEU A 179 39.58 4.57 -3.87
CA LEU A 179 40.73 5.41 -3.56
C LEU A 179 40.69 6.74 -4.30
N PHE A 180 40.31 6.73 -5.58
CA PHE A 180 40.19 7.96 -6.38
C PHE A 180 39.12 8.90 -5.80
N ARG A 181 37.97 8.37 -5.40
CA ARG A 181 36.88 9.15 -4.80
C ARG A 181 37.28 9.76 -3.45
N VAL A 182 37.96 8.97 -2.62
CA VAL A 182 38.50 9.41 -1.33
C VAL A 182 39.53 10.53 -1.53
N ALA A 183 40.45 10.36 -2.46
CA ALA A 183 41.48 11.36 -2.74
C ALA A 183 40.87 12.68 -3.25
N GLN A 184 39.87 12.60 -4.12
CA GLN A 184 39.13 13.77 -4.61
C GLN A 184 38.38 14.49 -3.49
N MET A 185 37.76 13.75 -2.58
CA MET A 185 37.02 14.29 -1.45
C MET A 185 37.97 14.92 -0.40
N ALA A 186 39.13 14.31 -0.17
CA ALA A 186 40.18 14.86 0.70
C ALA A 186 40.72 16.19 0.17
N ALA A 187 40.96 16.29 -1.14
CA ALA A 187 41.40 17.53 -1.79
C ALA A 187 40.36 18.66 -1.67
N GLN A 188 39.07 18.34 -1.82
CA GLN A 188 37.99 19.32 -1.64
C GLN A 188 37.87 19.83 -0.20
N LEU A 189 38.18 18.99 0.78
CA LEU A 189 38.11 19.34 2.19
C LEU A 189 39.43 19.95 2.71
N GLY A 190 40.44 20.13 1.86
CA GLY A 190 41.75 20.66 2.25
C GLY A 190 42.54 19.73 3.18
N ILE A 191 42.22 18.43 3.17
CA ILE A 191 42.85 17.43 4.03
C ILE A 191 43.97 16.77 3.23
N SER A 192 45.17 16.67 3.81
CA SER A 192 46.28 15.96 3.17
C SER A 192 45.93 14.48 2.97
N ALA A 193 46.42 13.88 1.89
CA ALA A 193 46.10 12.50 1.51
C ALA A 193 46.41 11.50 2.63
N ASP A 194 47.52 11.69 3.36
CA ASP A 194 47.90 10.85 4.51
C ASP A 194 46.88 10.90 5.64
N LYS A 195 46.30 12.07 5.91
CA LYS A 195 45.33 12.26 6.98
C LYS A 195 43.96 11.70 6.62
N ALA A 196 43.60 11.74 5.33
CA ALA A 196 42.39 11.08 4.83
C ALA A 196 42.47 9.55 4.93
N LEU A 197 43.64 8.97 4.62
CA LEU A 197 43.89 7.54 4.78
C LEU A 197 43.81 7.10 6.25
N GLN A 198 44.39 7.87 7.18
CA GLN A 198 44.29 7.58 8.62
C GLN A 198 42.84 7.60 9.11
N LEU A 199 42.04 8.58 8.67
CA LEU A 199 40.63 8.67 9.05
C LEU A 199 39.80 7.49 8.53
N LEU A 200 40.11 6.97 7.34
CA LEU A 200 39.45 5.80 6.79
C LEU A 200 39.77 4.53 7.59
N VAL A 201 41.05 4.32 7.92
CA VAL A 201 41.47 3.18 8.75
C VAL A 201 40.80 3.22 10.12
N GLU A 202 40.71 4.41 10.73
CA GLU A 202 40.03 4.61 12.00
C GLU A 202 38.52 4.34 11.90
N TYR A 203 37.88 4.80 10.81
CA TYR A 203 36.46 4.54 10.54
C TYR A 203 36.17 3.05 10.36
N GLU A 204 36.98 2.32 9.59
CA GLU A 204 36.82 0.87 9.42
C GLU A 204 37.00 0.11 10.73
N ARG A 205 37.96 0.53 11.55
CA ARG A 205 38.18 -0.02 12.90
C ARG A 205 36.96 0.19 13.80
N GLN A 206 36.36 1.37 13.76
CA GLN A 206 35.13 1.69 14.52
C GLN A 206 33.91 0.91 14.00
N GLN A 207 33.79 0.72 12.69
CA GLN A 207 32.73 -0.09 12.09
C GLN A 207 32.85 -1.57 12.46
N ALA A 208 34.07 -2.11 12.53
CA ALA A 208 34.33 -3.47 12.99
C ALA A 208 33.95 -3.66 14.46
N LEU A 209 34.25 -2.67 15.32
CA LEU A 209 33.85 -2.66 16.73
C LEU A 209 32.31 -2.61 16.89
N ASN A 210 31.63 -1.77 16.10
CA ASN A 210 30.17 -1.63 16.16
C ASN A 210 29.42 -2.87 15.64
N ARG A 211 29.99 -3.62 14.69
CA ARG A 211 29.39 -4.88 14.19
C ARG A 211 29.53 -6.05 15.18
N GLY A 212 30.48 -5.99 16.12
CA GLY A 212 30.71 -7.04 17.13
C GLY A 212 29.81 -6.98 18.37
N GLY A 213 29.14 -5.86 18.63
CA GLY A 213 28.33 -5.63 19.85
C GLY A 213 26.90 -6.19 19.82
N GLY A 214 26.49 -6.86 18.73
CA GLY A 214 25.10 -7.24 18.46
C GLY A 214 24.78 -8.73 18.61
N LYS A 215 25.31 -9.44 19.61
CA LYS A 215 24.82 -10.77 20.01
C LYS A 215 24.98 -11.01 21.52
N THR A 216 24.01 -10.53 22.31
CA THR A 216 23.67 -11.09 23.64
C THR A 216 22.28 -10.63 24.09
N LYS A 217 21.26 -11.38 23.67
CA LYS A 217 20.12 -11.91 24.45
C LYS A 217 18.98 -12.31 23.51
#